data_AF-A0AAV6LG47-F1
#
_entry.id   AF-A0AAV6LG47-F1
#
_cell.length_a   1.000
_cell.length_b   1.000
_cell.length_c   1.000
_cell.angle_alpha   90.00
_cell.angle_beta   90.00
_cell.angle_gamma   90.00
#
_symmetry.space_group_name_H-M   'P 1'
#
loop_
_entity.id
_entity.type
_entity.pdbx_description
1 polymer ?
#
loop_
_entity_poly.entity_id
_entity_poly.type
_entity_poly.pdbx_seq_one_letter_code
_entity_poly.pdbx_strand_id
1 'polypeptide(L)'
;MFTYISQRRGIRIHILVSPVKDMLHCYLTKFEESGMYRDLAAFKDIAWHSVPCSLTALLIMAGKAVKSISKAVAEYKYPWQAKLEKYKDEFAKGVWGYWELGAWKPLSISARHRARIRKEVLLADQDWSYDPARKEMRTKRKGHKHDKISAEKRARTAELMQKMPQMLADYRKRRWQKKMNEEEAKAKADD
;
A
#
# COMPACT_ATOMS: atom_id res chain seq x y z
N MET A 1 5.00 -46.07 -24.56
CA MET A 1 4.25 -45.20 -25.50
C MET A 1 4.80 -43.79 -25.41
N PHE A 2 5.46 -43.34 -26.49
CA PHE A 2 5.72 -41.95 -26.87
C PHE A 2 4.37 -41.19 -27.00
N THR A 3 4.17 -39.85 -26.95
CA THR A 3 5.00 -38.68 -27.26
C THR A 3 4.24 -37.38 -26.89
N TYR A 4 4.99 -36.31 -26.54
CA TYR A 4 4.83 -34.86 -26.91
C TYR A 4 3.55 -34.06 -26.53
N ILE A 5 3.52 -32.71 -26.37
CA ILE A 5 4.45 -31.59 -26.09
C ILE A 5 3.57 -30.33 -25.87
N SER A 6 4.06 -29.35 -25.10
CA SER A 6 3.91 -27.86 -25.27
C SER A 6 3.67 -27.20 -23.90
N GLN A 7 4.64 -26.61 -23.18
CA GLN A 7 5.66 -25.59 -23.46
C GLN A 7 5.08 -24.17 -23.73
N ARG A 8 5.11 -23.30 -22.70
CA ARG A 8 5.71 -21.94 -22.73
C ARG A 8 5.70 -21.26 -21.34
N ARG A 9 6.86 -21.30 -20.66
CA ARG A 9 7.73 -20.17 -20.22
C ARG A 9 7.38 -19.56 -18.84
N GLY A 10 8.27 -19.56 -17.83
CA GLY A 10 9.65 -20.03 -17.79
C GLY A 10 10.32 -19.93 -16.41
N ILE A 11 11.37 -20.75 -16.27
CA ILE A 11 12.52 -20.66 -15.36
C ILE A 11 12.29 -21.10 -13.90
N ARG A 12 12.37 -22.42 -13.69
CA ARG A 12 12.80 -23.08 -12.44
C ARG A 12 14.32 -23.12 -12.44
N ILE A 13 14.95 -22.39 -11.53
CA ILE A 13 16.41 -22.44 -11.32
C ILE A 13 16.70 -23.72 -10.52
N HIS A 14 17.36 -24.68 -11.17
CA HIS A 14 18.01 -25.78 -10.47
C HIS A 14 19.18 -25.23 -9.66
N ILE A 15 19.20 -25.55 -8.37
CA ILE A 15 20.31 -25.29 -7.47
C ILE A 15 21.46 -26.20 -7.93
N LEU A 16 22.38 -25.66 -8.73
CA LEU A 16 23.72 -26.20 -8.89
C LEU A 16 24.46 -25.95 -7.57
N VAL A 17 24.61 -27.00 -6.78
CA VAL A 17 25.59 -27.05 -5.70
C VAL A 17 26.97 -26.93 -6.37
N SER A 18 27.55 -25.73 -6.35
CA SER A 18 28.83 -25.45 -6.99
C SER A 18 30.00 -26.16 -6.27
N PRO A 19 30.98 -26.69 -7.02
CA PRO A 19 32.13 -27.43 -6.50
C PRO A 19 33.25 -26.54 -5.90
N VAL A 20 32.89 -25.36 -5.39
CA VAL A 20 33.86 -24.34 -4.95
C VAL A 20 34.35 -24.60 -3.51
N LYS A 21 33.61 -25.39 -2.72
CA LYS A 21 34.01 -25.74 -1.35
C LYS A 21 35.18 -26.73 -1.29
N ASP A 22 35.33 -27.59 -2.29
CA ASP A 22 36.34 -28.66 -2.26
C ASP A 22 37.71 -28.21 -2.81
N MET A 23 37.76 -27.14 -3.61
CA MET A 23 39.04 -26.55 -4.06
C MET A 23 39.74 -25.76 -2.95
N LEU A 24 38.99 -25.08 -2.08
CA LEU A 24 39.57 -24.23 -1.04
C LEU A 24 40.18 -25.03 0.11
N HIS A 25 39.73 -26.27 0.33
CA HIS A 25 40.30 -27.15 1.35
C HIS A 25 41.64 -27.79 0.92
N CYS A 26 41.92 -27.88 -0.38
CA CYS A 26 43.20 -28.36 -0.92
C CYS A 26 44.29 -27.28 -0.98
N TYR A 27 43.92 -25.99 -0.98
CA TYR A 27 44.90 -24.89 -0.99
C TYR A 27 45.35 -24.49 0.42
N LEU A 28 44.54 -24.74 1.45
CA LEU A 28 44.89 -24.41 2.84
C LEU A 28 45.82 -25.44 3.49
N THR A 29 45.75 -26.72 3.12
CA THR A 29 46.66 -27.75 3.66
C THR A 29 48.03 -27.78 2.98
N LYS A 30 48.17 -27.26 1.75
CA LYS A 30 49.48 -27.09 1.09
C LYS A 30 50.25 -25.84 1.53
N PHE A 31 49.61 -24.92 2.26
CA PHE A 31 50.25 -23.68 2.70
C PHE A 31 50.90 -23.80 4.09
N GLU A 32 50.57 -24.84 4.86
CA GLU A 32 51.18 -25.13 6.17
C GLU A 32 52.47 -25.98 6.06
N GLU A 33 52.75 -26.64 4.92
CA GLU A 33 53.95 -27.47 4.75
C GLU A 33 55.19 -26.70 4.27
N SER A 34 55.05 -25.49 3.70
CA SER A 34 56.19 -24.66 3.35
C SER A 34 56.62 -23.82 4.55
N GLY A 35 57.45 -24.39 5.43
CA GLY A 35 58.05 -23.70 6.56
C GLY A 35 58.97 -22.52 6.16
N MET A 36 58.40 -21.44 5.64
CA MET A 36 59.05 -20.15 5.42
C MET A 36 58.62 -19.17 6.52
N TYR A 37 59.00 -19.51 7.76
CA TYR A 37 59.03 -18.57 8.88
C TYR A 37 60.47 -18.46 9.37
N ARG A 38 61.36 -18.03 8.48
CA ARG A 38 62.61 -17.36 8.87
C ARG A 38 62.81 -16.18 7.93
N ASP A 39 63.16 -15.06 8.55
CA ASP A 39 63.69 -13.85 7.93
C ASP A 39 62.69 -12.80 7.44
N LEU A 40 61.88 -12.30 8.39
CA LEU A 40 61.18 -11.01 8.28
C LEU A 40 62.11 -9.77 8.22
N ALA A 41 63.44 -9.96 8.22
CA ALA A 41 64.42 -8.89 8.08
C ALA A 41 64.97 -8.74 6.64
N ALA A 42 64.75 -9.70 5.75
CA ALA A 42 65.32 -9.69 4.39
C ALA A 42 64.35 -9.17 3.31
N PHE A 43 63.18 -8.68 3.69
CA PHE A 43 62.14 -8.20 2.76
C PHE A 43 61.93 -6.68 2.82
N LYS A 44 62.98 -5.92 3.16
CA LYS A 44 62.96 -4.44 3.11
C LYS A 44 63.61 -3.84 1.88
N ASP A 45 64.37 -4.62 1.11
CA ASP A 45 65.15 -4.11 -0.03
C ASP A 45 64.79 -4.73 -1.39
N ILE A 46 63.58 -5.30 -1.54
CA ILE A 46 63.08 -5.65 -2.88
C ILE A 46 62.40 -4.41 -3.47
N ALA A 47 63.19 -3.74 -4.31
CA ALA A 47 62.86 -2.63 -5.18
C ALA A 47 61.37 -2.48 -5.51
N TRP A 48 60.78 -1.38 -5.06
CA TRP A 48 59.45 -0.86 -5.43
C TRP A 48 59.34 -0.38 -6.89
N HIS A 49 60.09 -0.99 -7.82
CA HIS A 49 60.19 -0.51 -9.21
C HIS A 49 59.58 -1.47 -10.24
N SER A 50 58.93 -2.56 -9.81
CA SER A 50 58.30 -3.51 -10.73
C SER A 50 56.97 -4.13 -10.28
N VAL A 51 56.32 -3.58 -9.25
CA VAL A 51 54.92 -3.98 -8.98
C VAL A 51 54.03 -3.21 -9.95
N PRO A 52 53.33 -3.88 -10.88
CA PRO A 52 52.46 -3.20 -11.83
C PRO A 52 51.40 -2.41 -11.07
N CYS A 53 51.21 -1.15 -11.45
CA CYS A 53 50.27 -0.20 -10.85
C CYS A 53 48.82 -0.73 -10.71
N SER A 54 48.49 -1.81 -11.43
CA SER A 54 47.21 -2.54 -11.36
C SER A 54 47.02 -3.36 -10.08
N LEU A 55 48.09 -3.88 -9.47
CA LEU A 55 48.02 -4.80 -8.33
C LEU A 55 47.86 -4.06 -6.99
N THR A 56 48.46 -2.88 -6.85
CA THR A 56 48.26 -1.98 -5.70
C THR A 56 46.85 -1.35 -5.72
N ALA A 57 46.35 -1.01 -6.91
CA ALA A 57 44.97 -0.54 -7.08
C ALA A 57 43.93 -1.62 -6.69
N LEU A 58 44.16 -2.88 -7.05
CA LEU A 58 43.28 -4.00 -6.69
C LEU A 58 43.20 -4.23 -5.17
N LEU A 59 44.34 -4.16 -4.46
CA LEU A 59 44.38 -4.30 -3.00
C LEU A 59 43.67 -3.13 -2.28
N ILE A 60 43.82 -1.89 -2.77
CA ILE A 60 43.12 -0.72 -2.23
C ILE A 60 41.60 -0.83 -2.47
N MET A 61 41.19 -1.31 -3.65
CA MET A 61 39.78 -1.51 -3.99
C MET A 61 39.14 -2.64 -3.18
N ALA A 62 39.87 -3.72 -2.93
CA ALA A 62 39.43 -4.80 -2.05
C ALA A 62 39.27 -4.32 -0.59
N GLY A 63 40.22 -3.52 -0.06
CA GLY A 63 40.11 -2.93 1.27
C GLY A 63 38.93 -1.97 1.44
N LYS A 64 38.58 -1.22 0.38
CA LYS A 64 37.37 -0.38 0.34
C LYS A 64 36.09 -1.21 0.28
N ALA A 65 36.09 -2.31 -0.46
CA ALA A 65 34.96 -3.24 -0.55
C ALA A 65 34.71 -3.98 0.77
N VAL A 66 35.76 -4.42 1.47
CA VAL A 66 35.61 -5.08 2.78
C VAL A 66 35.08 -4.10 3.83
N LYS A 67 35.53 -2.84 3.81
CA LYS A 67 35.01 -1.78 4.70
C LYS A 67 33.56 -1.41 4.38
N SER A 68 33.15 -1.41 3.11
CA SER A 68 31.75 -1.17 2.75
C SER A 68 30.84 -2.34 3.13
N ILE A 69 31.33 -3.58 3.01
CA ILE A 69 30.60 -4.77 3.47
C ILE A 69 30.48 -4.78 4.99
N SER A 70 31.54 -4.48 5.75
CA SER A 70 31.46 -4.46 7.22
C SER A 70 30.57 -3.34 7.75
N LYS A 71 30.59 -2.16 7.10
CA LYS A 71 29.66 -1.06 7.41
C LYS A 71 28.22 -1.42 7.03
N ALA A 72 28.02 -2.08 5.89
CA ALA A 72 26.73 -2.59 5.47
C ALA A 72 26.19 -3.67 6.41
N VAL A 73 27.04 -4.54 6.98
CA VAL A 73 26.66 -5.60 7.94
C VAL A 73 26.34 -5.02 9.32
N ALA A 74 27.07 -3.97 9.75
CA ALA A 74 26.78 -3.27 11.01
C ALA A 74 25.48 -2.43 10.92
N GLU A 75 25.28 -1.70 9.82
CA GLU A 75 24.00 -1.02 9.51
C GLU A 75 22.86 -2.02 9.26
N TYR A 76 23.17 -3.26 8.85
CA TYR A 76 22.18 -4.31 8.63
C TYR A 76 21.48 -4.80 9.90
N LYS A 77 22.09 -4.59 11.06
CA LYS A 77 21.53 -5.14 12.30
C LYS A 77 20.18 -4.48 12.63
N TYR A 78 20.01 -3.19 12.33
CA TYR A 78 18.73 -2.47 12.47
C TYR A 78 18.54 -1.36 11.42
N PRO A 79 18.29 -1.70 10.15
CA PRO A 79 18.17 -0.72 9.06
C PRO A 79 17.00 0.26 9.22
N TRP A 80 16.08 -0.01 10.14
CA TRP A 80 14.94 0.85 10.46
C TRP A 80 15.33 2.03 11.37
N GLN A 81 16.38 1.93 12.19
CA GLN A 81 16.82 3.02 13.08
C GLN A 81 17.30 4.22 12.27
N ALA A 82 18.17 4.00 11.29
CA ALA A 82 18.64 5.04 10.38
C ALA A 82 17.48 5.68 9.57
N LYS A 83 16.47 4.89 9.19
CA LYS A 83 15.26 5.40 8.52
C LYS A 83 14.39 6.21 9.48
N LEU A 84 14.29 5.82 10.75
CA LEU A 84 13.55 6.58 11.76
C LEU A 84 14.21 7.92 12.04
N GLU A 85 15.52 7.95 12.25
CA GLU A 85 16.25 9.20 12.50
C GLU A 85 16.14 10.17 11.33
N LYS A 86 16.30 9.67 10.09
CA LYS A 86 16.18 10.49 8.87
C LYS A 86 14.82 11.17 8.74
N TYR A 87 13.76 10.52 9.21
CA TYR A 87 12.37 10.90 8.94
C TYR A 87 11.58 11.26 10.21
N LYS A 88 12.27 11.43 11.35
CA LYS A 88 11.66 11.71 12.65
C LYS A 88 10.74 12.93 12.61
N ASP A 89 11.20 14.01 12.00
CA ASP A 89 10.46 15.28 11.89
C ASP A 89 9.21 15.13 11.02
N GLU A 90 9.26 14.27 10.00
CA GLU A 90 8.12 13.98 9.13
C GLU A 90 7.08 13.10 9.82
N PHE A 91 7.51 12.14 10.66
CA PHE A 91 6.58 11.33 11.43
C PHE A 91 5.80 12.16 12.46
N ALA A 92 6.45 13.19 13.04
CA ALA A 92 5.83 14.12 13.98
C ALA A 92 4.74 15.01 13.33
N LYS A 93 4.85 15.32 12.03
CA LYS A 93 3.86 16.12 11.28
C LYS A 93 2.50 15.42 11.10
N GLY A 94 2.38 14.13 11.46
CA GLY A 94 1.14 13.34 11.33
C GLY A 94 1.14 12.40 10.14
N VAL A 95 0.02 11.72 9.87
CA VAL A 95 -0.06 10.59 8.89
C VAL A 95 -0.36 11.04 7.46
N TRP A 96 -1.13 12.11 7.28
CA TRP A 96 -1.67 12.49 5.96
C TRP A 96 -1.09 13.79 5.40
N GLY A 97 -0.28 14.49 6.18
CA GLY A 97 0.16 15.85 5.90
C GLY A 97 -0.06 16.76 7.09
N TYR A 98 0.27 18.02 6.90
CA TYR A 98 0.12 19.06 7.91
C TYR A 98 -0.53 20.29 7.29
N TRP A 99 -1.23 21.04 8.13
CA TRP A 99 -1.82 22.32 7.75
C TRP A 99 -0.77 23.41 7.93
N GLU A 100 -0.43 24.10 6.85
CA GLU A 100 0.52 25.22 6.90
C GLU A 100 0.03 26.32 5.95
N LEU A 101 0.00 27.56 6.45
CA LEU A 101 -0.34 28.76 5.66
C LEU A 101 -1.64 28.64 4.84
N GLY A 102 -2.66 27.99 5.42
CA GLY A 102 -3.99 27.84 4.79
C GLY A 102 -4.06 26.76 3.70
N ALA A 103 -3.00 25.98 3.51
CA ALA A 103 -2.99 24.87 2.58
C ALA A 103 -2.63 23.55 3.28
N TRP A 104 -3.19 22.45 2.76
CA TRP A 104 -2.77 21.11 3.15
C TRP A 104 -1.48 20.74 2.41
N LYS A 105 -0.38 20.57 3.15
CA LYS A 105 0.92 20.14 2.58
C LYS A 105 1.09 18.63 2.75
N PRO A 106 1.45 17.88 1.69
CA PRO A 106 1.77 16.47 1.82
C PRO A 106 3.09 16.29 2.58
N LEU A 107 3.27 15.11 3.17
CA LEU A 107 4.54 14.68 3.76
C LEU A 107 5.59 14.48 2.68
N SER A 108 6.87 14.60 3.03
CA SER A 108 7.96 14.27 2.10
C SER A 108 8.08 12.76 1.84
N ILE A 109 7.48 11.94 2.70
CA ILE A 109 7.49 10.48 2.64
C ILE A 109 6.16 9.97 2.10
N SER A 110 6.23 9.03 1.16
CA SER A 110 5.04 8.31 0.72
C SER A 110 4.46 7.41 1.83
N ALA A 111 3.13 7.32 1.90
CA ALA A 111 2.44 6.46 2.87
C ALA A 111 2.92 4.99 2.81
N ARG A 112 3.27 4.49 1.61
CA ARG A 112 3.83 3.14 1.42
C ARG A 112 5.19 2.98 2.11
N HIS A 113 6.06 3.98 2.01
CA HIS A 113 7.38 3.94 2.64
C HIS A 113 7.24 4.00 4.17
N ARG A 114 6.36 4.86 4.70
CA ARG A 114 6.01 4.90 6.13
C ARG A 114 5.53 3.55 6.64
N ALA A 115 4.59 2.89 5.95
CA ALA A 115 4.09 1.57 6.34
C ALA A 115 5.17 0.49 6.32
N ARG A 116 6.14 0.57 5.40
CA ARG A 116 7.30 -0.33 5.37
C ARG A 116 8.18 -0.15 6.61
N ILE A 117 8.49 1.09 6.98
CA ILE A 117 9.26 1.39 8.20
C ILE A 117 8.49 0.93 9.43
N ARG A 118 7.19 1.25 9.53
CA ARG A 118 6.34 0.77 10.62
C ARG A 118 6.35 -0.75 10.74
N LYS A 119 6.29 -1.48 9.63
CA LYS A 119 6.39 -2.94 9.61
C LYS A 119 7.75 -3.42 10.13
N GLU A 120 8.86 -2.81 9.71
CA GLU A 120 10.20 -3.17 10.17
C GLU A 120 10.37 -2.94 11.68
N VAL A 121 9.85 -1.84 12.21
CA VAL A 121 9.87 -1.50 13.65
C VAL A 121 9.05 -2.50 14.47
N LEU A 122 7.81 -2.77 14.04
CA LEU A 122 6.93 -3.72 14.73
C LEU A 122 7.45 -5.16 14.66
N LEU A 123 8.17 -5.55 13.60
CA LEU A 123 8.84 -6.85 13.50
C LEU A 123 10.04 -6.98 14.45
N ALA A 124 10.61 -5.87 14.89
CA ALA A 124 11.65 -5.82 15.90
C ALA A 124 11.08 -5.70 17.34
N ASP A 125 9.78 -5.96 17.50
CA ASP A 125 9.03 -5.85 18.75
C ASP A 125 9.10 -4.47 19.42
N GLN A 126 9.34 -3.41 18.64
CA GLN A 126 9.34 -2.02 19.12
C GLN A 126 7.99 -1.36 18.90
N ASP A 127 7.62 -0.44 19.78
CA ASP A 127 6.35 0.29 19.70
C ASP A 127 6.37 1.43 18.66
N TRP A 128 5.21 1.69 18.05
CA TRP A 128 5.02 2.75 17.05
C TRP A 128 4.16 3.89 17.59
N SER A 129 4.80 4.94 18.10
CA SER A 129 4.16 6.04 18.82
C SER A 129 3.64 7.20 17.95
N TYR A 130 3.95 7.24 16.64
CA TYR A 130 3.68 8.40 15.78
C TYR A 130 2.27 8.47 15.19
N ASP A 131 1.52 7.36 15.19
CA ASP A 131 0.22 7.30 14.51
C ASP A 131 -0.93 7.32 15.53
N PRO A 132 -1.99 8.11 15.31
CA PRO A 132 -3.15 8.10 16.18
C PRO A 132 -3.89 6.76 16.12
N ALA A 133 -4.60 6.43 17.20
CA ALA A 133 -5.43 5.25 17.27
C ALA A 133 -6.50 5.25 16.16
N ARG A 134 -6.84 4.05 15.67
CA ARG A 134 -7.84 3.89 14.62
C ARG A 134 -9.21 4.36 15.13
N LYS A 135 -9.85 5.25 14.39
CA LYS A 135 -11.23 5.68 14.68
C LYS A 135 -12.21 4.51 14.54
N GLU A 136 -13.24 4.52 15.39
CA GLU A 136 -14.34 3.56 15.33
C GLU A 136 -15.08 3.59 13.98
N MET A 137 -15.45 2.41 13.49
CA MET A 137 -16.17 2.25 12.22
C MET A 137 -17.67 2.55 12.40
N ARG A 138 -18.31 3.14 11.39
CA ARG A 138 -19.76 3.38 11.40
C ARG A 138 -20.53 2.08 11.11
N THR A 139 -21.37 1.64 12.04
CA THR A 139 -22.16 0.40 11.93
C THR A 139 -23.60 0.59 11.42
N LYS A 140 -24.04 1.83 11.18
CA LYS A 140 -25.44 2.15 10.82
C LYS A 140 -25.76 1.77 9.36
N ARG A 141 -26.85 1.02 9.15
CA ARG A 141 -27.41 0.71 7.82
C ARG A 141 -28.28 1.86 7.29
N LYS A 142 -28.23 2.13 5.98
CA LYS A 142 -28.97 3.23 5.32
C LYS A 142 -30.48 2.96 5.22
N GLY A 143 -30.87 1.69 5.03
CA GLY A 143 -32.24 1.29 4.67
C GLY A 143 -32.60 1.65 3.22
N HIS A 144 -33.45 0.85 2.59
CA HIS A 144 -33.93 1.11 1.23
C HIS A 144 -34.98 2.23 1.23
N LYS A 145 -35.00 3.08 0.20
CA LYS A 145 -35.87 4.27 0.14
C LYS A 145 -37.35 3.88 0.16
N HIS A 146 -37.72 2.84 -0.57
CA HIS A 146 -39.11 2.41 -0.66
C HIS A 146 -39.65 1.94 0.71
N ASP A 147 -38.86 1.21 1.48
CA ASP A 147 -39.28 0.68 2.78
C ASP A 147 -39.59 1.80 3.77
N LYS A 148 -38.76 2.85 3.79
CA LYS A 148 -38.97 4.05 4.62
C LYS A 148 -40.30 4.74 4.30
N ILE A 149 -40.61 4.88 3.02
CA ILE A 149 -41.80 5.61 2.54
C ILE A 149 -43.05 4.71 2.53
N SER A 150 -42.88 3.40 2.66
CA SER A 150 -43.98 2.44 2.51
C SER A 150 -45.07 2.62 3.57
N ALA A 151 -44.70 2.94 4.81
CA ALA A 151 -45.65 3.20 5.89
C ALA A 151 -46.49 4.46 5.61
N GLU A 152 -45.83 5.55 5.21
CA GLU A 152 -46.49 6.81 4.85
C GLU A 152 -47.47 6.63 3.68
N LYS A 153 -47.05 5.88 2.65
CA LYS A 153 -47.93 5.57 1.50
C LYS A 153 -49.17 4.79 1.92
N ARG A 154 -49.04 3.78 2.78
CA ARG A 154 -50.18 2.99 3.27
C ARG A 154 -51.17 3.86 4.07
N ALA A 155 -50.67 4.75 4.93
CA ALA A 155 -51.50 5.69 5.69
C ALA A 155 -52.25 6.65 4.76
N ARG A 156 -51.56 7.25 3.78
CA ARG A 156 -52.18 8.14 2.79
C ARG A 156 -53.25 7.44 1.96
N THR A 157 -53.05 6.18 1.60
CA THR A 157 -54.06 5.38 0.91
C THR A 157 -55.32 5.22 1.77
N ALA A 158 -55.19 4.93 3.07
CA ALA A 158 -56.34 4.82 3.97
C ALA A 158 -57.11 6.14 4.11
N GLU A 159 -56.42 7.27 4.27
CA GLU A 159 -57.05 8.59 4.30
C GLU A 159 -57.78 8.93 3.00
N LEU A 160 -57.18 8.58 1.85
CA LEU A 160 -57.80 8.78 0.54
C LEU A 160 -59.08 7.95 0.41
N MET A 161 -59.06 6.69 0.86
CA MET A 161 -60.22 5.80 0.85
C MET A 161 -61.38 6.35 1.69
N GLN A 162 -61.11 6.97 2.84
CA GLN A 162 -62.14 7.64 3.64
C GLN A 162 -62.77 8.85 2.93
N LYS A 163 -61.98 9.57 2.12
CA LYS A 163 -62.44 10.74 1.35
C LYS A 163 -63.14 10.38 0.04
N MET A 164 -63.06 9.12 -0.40
CA MET A 164 -63.65 8.67 -1.68
C MET A 164 -65.16 8.95 -1.81
N PRO A 165 -66.01 8.68 -0.81
CA PRO A 165 -67.45 8.90 -0.95
C PRO A 165 -67.79 10.36 -1.21
N GLN A 166 -67.12 11.28 -0.51
CA GLN A 166 -67.28 12.71 -0.71
C GLN A 166 -66.82 13.13 -2.10
N MET A 167 -65.63 12.69 -2.54
CA MET A 167 -65.13 13.01 -3.88
C MET A 167 -66.05 12.50 -5.00
N LEU A 168 -66.69 11.33 -4.81
CA LEU A 168 -67.67 10.79 -5.76
C LEU A 168 -68.97 11.61 -5.79
N ALA A 169 -69.44 12.07 -4.63
CA ALA A 169 -70.59 12.97 -4.56
C ALA A 169 -70.30 14.30 -5.27
N ASP A 170 -69.13 14.88 -5.02
CA ASP A 170 -68.69 16.13 -5.65
C ASP A 170 -68.52 15.98 -7.17
N TYR A 171 -68.00 14.83 -7.64
CA TYR A 171 -67.90 14.54 -9.07
C TYR A 171 -69.27 14.43 -9.74
N ARG A 172 -70.21 13.69 -9.11
CA ARG A 172 -71.59 13.57 -9.60
C ARG A 172 -72.29 14.92 -9.67
N LYS A 173 -72.15 15.75 -8.63
CA LYS A 173 -72.69 17.11 -8.59
C LYS A 173 -72.16 17.98 -9.72
N ARG A 174 -70.84 18.00 -9.93
CA ARG A 174 -70.21 18.76 -11.03
C ARG A 174 -70.68 18.32 -12.41
N ARG A 175 -70.78 17.01 -12.64
CA ARG A 175 -71.28 16.45 -13.91
C ARG A 175 -72.74 16.85 -14.15
N TRP A 176 -73.56 16.82 -13.12
CA TRP A 176 -74.98 17.17 -13.23
C TRP A 176 -75.19 18.67 -13.47
N GLN A 177 -74.49 19.54 -12.71
CA GLN A 177 -74.52 20.99 -12.93
C GLN A 177 -74.06 21.37 -14.34
N LYS A 178 -73.00 20.73 -14.85
CA LYS A 178 -72.54 20.95 -16.21
C LYS A 178 -73.62 20.61 -17.24
N LYS A 179 -74.32 19.49 -17.06
CA LYS A 179 -75.43 19.08 -17.94
C LYS A 179 -76.57 20.10 -17.92
N MET A 180 -77.01 20.54 -16.74
CA MET A 180 -78.07 21.55 -16.61
C MET A 180 -77.69 22.86 -17.31
N ASN A 181 -76.47 23.35 -17.08
CA ASN A 181 -75.99 24.57 -17.72
C ASN A 181 -75.91 24.46 -19.25
N GLU A 182 -75.55 23.28 -19.78
CA GLU A 182 -75.53 23.01 -21.23
C GLU A 182 -76.94 22.98 -21.82
N GLU A 183 -77.92 22.41 -21.11
CA GLU A 183 -79.32 22.40 -21.53
C GLU A 183 -79.94 23.80 -21.48
N GLU A 184 -79.67 24.58 -20.42
CA GLU A 184 -80.09 25.99 -20.33
C GLU A 184 -79.45 26.86 -21.42
N ALA A 185 -78.17 26.63 -21.74
CA ALA A 185 -77.49 27.35 -22.81
C ALA A 185 -78.07 27.02 -24.20
N LYS A 186 -78.52 25.78 -24.42
CA LYS A 186 -79.22 25.39 -25.66
C LYS A 186 -80.60 26.02 -25.74
N ALA A 187 -81.40 25.93 -24.68
CA ALA A 187 -82.72 26.55 -24.65
C ALA A 187 -82.67 28.06 -24.94
N LYS A 188 -81.69 28.78 -24.37
CA LYS A 188 -81.45 30.21 -24.66
C LYS A 188 -80.91 30.52 -26.05
N ALA A 189 -80.37 29.53 -26.76
CA ALA A 189 -79.88 29.69 -28.13
C ALA A 189 -80.96 29.36 -29.17
N ASP A 190 -81.96 28.57 -28.77
CA ASP A 190 -83.10 28.19 -29.60
C ASP A 190 -84.30 29.17 -29.47
N ASP A 191 -84.33 30.00 -28.41
CA ASP A 191 -85.22 31.16 -28.22
C ASP A 191 -84.67 32.45 -28.87
#